data_AF-A0A1F5YUW4-F1
#
_entry.id   AF-A0A1F5YUW4-F1
#
_cell.length_a   1.000
_cell.length_b   1.000
_cell.length_c   1.000
_cell.angle_alpha   90.00
_cell.angle_beta   90.00
_cell.angle_gamma   90.00
#
_symmetry.space_group_name_H-M   'P 1'
#
loop_
_entity.id
_entity.type
_entity.pdbx_description
1 polymer ?
#
loop_
_entity_poly.entity_id
_entity_poly.type
_entity_poly.pdbx_seq_one_letter_code
_entity_poly.pdbx_strand_id
1 'polypeptide(L)'
;MVKYFLLFTIVSLLIPFNILAQTPSDSIATVSPQVRNRLQLLTNPEILDNIFQRFYRHLQGLVNRLKIINMRIEKRLAKLDVTKTVSDRLKSQFSKITVSLDKISQELTDIEAGWKSIKESKSRDEFQSLRKRLTNLIALIEGVLTDQKNLIKEIKKYKAKVEPTVVNSTNSAVGQ
;
A
#
# COMPACT_ATOMS: atom_id res chain seq x y z
N MET A 1 -11.42 -15.11 -2.36
CA MET A 1 -11.79 -14.90 -0.94
C MET A 1 -11.05 -13.74 -0.28
N VAL A 2 -9.76 -13.48 -0.53
CA VAL A 2 -9.01 -12.37 0.11
C VAL A 2 -9.50 -10.96 -0.31
N LYS A 3 -9.97 -10.80 -1.56
CA LYS A 3 -10.49 -9.51 -2.10
C LYS A 3 -11.62 -8.90 -1.26
N TYR A 4 -12.52 -9.74 -0.75
CA TYR A 4 -13.61 -9.27 0.10
C TYR A 4 -13.19 -9.14 1.55
N PHE A 5 -12.19 -9.89 2.03
CA PHE A 5 -11.82 -9.87 3.44
C PHE A 5 -11.15 -8.55 3.86
N LEU A 6 -10.29 -7.98 3.01
CA LEU A 6 -9.64 -6.68 3.26
C LEU A 6 -10.61 -5.51 3.02
N LEU A 7 -11.41 -5.57 1.97
CA LEU A 7 -12.45 -4.57 1.69
C LEU A 7 -13.54 -4.59 2.78
N PHE A 8 -13.97 -5.75 3.26
CA PHE A 8 -15.02 -5.91 4.29
C PHE A 8 -14.53 -5.51 5.68
N THR A 9 -13.27 -5.78 6.05
CA THR A 9 -12.69 -5.25 7.30
C THR A 9 -12.53 -3.72 7.26
N ILE A 10 -12.18 -3.14 6.11
CA ILE A 10 -12.08 -1.68 5.95
C ILE A 10 -13.46 -1.01 5.93
N VAL A 11 -14.46 -1.61 5.28
CA VAL A 11 -15.83 -1.08 5.21
C VAL A 11 -16.55 -1.22 6.56
N SER A 12 -16.33 -2.30 7.32
CA SER A 12 -16.90 -2.48 8.67
C SER A 12 -16.27 -1.57 9.73
N LEU A 13 -14.99 -1.18 9.58
CA LEU A 13 -14.33 -0.21 10.47
C LEU A 13 -14.72 1.25 10.18
N LEU A 14 -15.26 1.54 8.99
CA LEU A 14 -15.64 2.89 8.54
C LEU A 14 -17.16 3.16 8.55
N ILE A 15 -17.98 2.15 8.89
CA ILE A 15 -19.41 2.31 9.11
C ILE A 15 -19.66 2.13 10.61
N PRO A 16 -19.95 3.20 11.38
CA PRO A 16 -20.53 3.01 12.69
C PRO A 16 -21.92 2.39 12.50
N PHE A 17 -22.05 1.09 12.78
CA PHE A 17 -23.36 0.52 13.09
C PHE A 17 -23.83 1.19 14.40
N ASN A 18 -24.93 1.93 14.30
CA ASN A 18 -25.64 2.68 15.35
C ASN A 18 -25.10 4.08 15.67
N ILE A 19 -25.25 5.01 14.72
CA ILE A 19 -25.54 6.40 15.06
C ILE A 19 -27.03 6.47 15.43
N LEU A 20 -27.35 6.11 16.67
CA LEU A 20 -28.65 6.45 17.25
C LEU A 20 -28.61 7.96 17.54
N ALA A 21 -29.34 8.73 16.75
CA ALA A 21 -29.59 10.13 17.02
C ALA A 21 -30.43 10.22 18.30
N GLN A 22 -29.79 10.38 19.45
CA GLN A 22 -30.49 10.89 20.63
C GLN A 22 -30.82 12.35 20.34
N THR A 23 -32.08 12.62 20.03
CA THR A 23 -32.61 13.99 20.02
C THR A 23 -32.59 14.51 21.45
N PRO A 24 -31.86 15.58 21.77
CA PRO A 24 -32.05 16.27 23.03
C PRO A 24 -33.48 16.79 23.03
N SER A 25 -34.30 16.29 23.94
CA SER A 25 -35.64 16.80 24.20
C SER A 25 -35.52 18.10 25.00
N ASP A 26 -34.89 19.13 24.44
CA ASP A 26 -34.97 20.46 25.01
C ASP A 26 -35.12 21.51 23.93
N SER A 27 -36.03 22.41 24.23
CA SER A 27 -36.77 23.23 23.32
C SER A 27 -36.07 24.56 22.99
N ILE A 28 -36.37 25.05 21.80
CA ILE A 28 -36.38 26.46 21.36
C ILE A 28 -35.09 27.06 20.75
N ALA A 29 -35.37 27.82 19.67
CA ALA A 29 -34.63 28.93 19.06
C ALA A 29 -33.55 28.62 18.00
N THR A 30 -34.00 28.69 16.74
CA THR A 30 -33.37 29.49 15.67
C THR A 30 -31.84 29.51 15.62
N VAL A 31 -31.25 28.38 15.25
CA VAL A 31 -29.89 28.36 14.69
C VAL A 31 -29.98 27.78 13.29
N SER A 32 -29.39 28.48 12.31
CA SER A 32 -29.50 28.16 10.89
C SER A 32 -29.15 26.68 10.61
N PRO A 33 -29.78 26.03 9.61
CA PRO A 33 -29.52 24.63 9.26
C PRO A 33 -28.03 24.33 8.95
N GLN A 34 -27.25 25.36 8.64
CA GLN A 34 -25.85 25.25 8.23
C GLN A 34 -24.88 24.98 9.40
N VAL A 35 -25.26 25.32 10.64
CA VAL A 35 -24.41 25.07 11.83
C VAL A 35 -24.64 23.67 12.42
N ARG A 36 -25.87 23.14 12.29
CA ARG A 36 -26.29 21.87 12.89
C ARG A 36 -25.57 20.63 12.34
N ASN A 37 -24.87 20.76 11.22
CA ASN A 37 -24.30 19.65 10.44
C ASN A 37 -22.76 19.57 10.47
N ARG A 38 -22.09 20.43 11.23
CA ARG A 38 -20.61 20.54 11.20
C ARG A 38 -19.87 19.64 12.20
N LEU A 39 -20.53 19.00 13.17
CA LEU A 39 -19.82 18.39 14.31
C LEU A 39 -20.45 17.09 14.85
N GLN A 40 -20.95 16.19 14.00
CA GLN A 40 -21.37 14.85 14.45
C GLN A 40 -20.52 13.69 13.89
N LEU A 41 -19.56 13.96 13.00
CA LEU A 41 -18.70 12.93 12.39
C LEU A 41 -17.45 12.59 13.23
N LEU A 42 -17.12 13.39 14.25
CA LEU A 42 -15.97 13.22 15.13
C LEU A 42 -16.41 13.15 16.60
N THR A 43 -17.38 12.31 16.93
CA THR A 43 -17.84 12.15 18.32
C THR A 43 -16.71 11.76 19.28
N ASN A 44 -15.60 11.24 18.75
CA ASN A 44 -14.35 11.06 19.48
C ASN A 44 -13.11 11.18 18.55
N PRO A 45 -12.45 12.35 18.50
CA PRO A 45 -11.30 12.58 17.61
C PRO A 45 -10.09 11.71 17.95
N GLU A 46 -9.91 11.32 19.21
CA GLU A 46 -8.81 10.43 19.64
C GLU A 46 -9.01 9.02 19.11
N ILE A 47 -10.25 8.50 19.14
CA ILE A 47 -10.56 7.19 18.57
C ILE A 47 -10.28 7.17 17.07
N LEU A 48 -10.69 8.22 16.35
CA LEU A 48 -10.47 8.31 14.90
C LEU A 48 -8.99 8.44 14.54
N ASP A 49 -8.22 9.20 15.31
CA ASP A 49 -6.77 9.27 15.14
C ASP A 49 -6.13 7.90 15.38
N ASN A 50 -6.52 7.19 16.44
CA ASN A 50 -6.02 5.84 16.70
C ASN A 50 -6.35 4.87 15.56
N ILE A 51 -7.57 4.92 15.01
CA ILE A 51 -7.97 4.11 13.85
C ILE A 51 -7.11 4.46 12.63
N PHE A 52 -6.98 5.75 12.32
CA PHE A 52 -6.17 6.21 11.20
C PHE A 52 -4.71 5.77 11.36
N GLN A 53 -4.09 6.00 12.52
CA GLN A 53 -2.69 5.66 12.78
C GLN A 53 -2.45 4.14 12.70
N ARG A 54 -3.39 3.32 13.17
CA ARG A 54 -3.30 1.86 13.05
C ARG A 54 -3.39 1.43 11.58
N PHE A 55 -4.31 2.02 10.84
CA PHE A 55 -4.49 1.74 9.42
C PHE A 55 -3.28 2.20 8.59
N TYR A 56 -2.79 3.40 8.84
CA TYR A 56 -1.59 3.98 8.22
C TYR A 56 -0.36 3.10 8.44
N ARG A 57 -0.09 2.70 9.69
CA ARG A 57 1.00 1.77 10.02
C ARG A 57 0.87 0.43 9.28
N HIS A 58 -0.36 -0.07 9.12
CA HIS A 58 -0.59 -1.28 8.35
C HIS A 58 -0.24 -1.10 6.88
N LEU A 59 -0.70 -0.02 6.24
CA LEU A 59 -0.35 0.29 4.85
C LEU A 59 1.15 0.45 4.67
N GLN A 60 1.82 1.19 5.56
CA GLN A 60 3.27 1.37 5.52
C GLN A 60 4.01 0.02 5.61
N GLY A 61 3.56 -0.88 6.49
CA GLY A 61 4.07 -2.24 6.59
C GLY A 61 3.90 -3.04 5.30
N LEU A 62 2.76 -2.92 4.61
CA LEU A 62 2.52 -3.57 3.31
C LEU A 62 3.44 -3.01 2.23
N VAL A 63 3.56 -1.69 2.13
CA VAL A 63 4.44 -1.03 1.14
C VAL A 63 5.89 -1.45 1.35
N ASN A 64 6.37 -1.49 2.60
CA ASN A 64 7.72 -1.97 2.92
C ASN A 64 7.95 -3.42 2.50
N ARG A 65 6.97 -4.31 2.71
CA ARG A 65 7.04 -5.70 2.24
C ARG A 65 7.10 -5.78 0.72
N LEU A 66 6.30 -4.98 0.01
CA LEU A 66 6.33 -4.93 -1.45
C LEU A 66 7.69 -4.41 -1.97
N LYS A 67 8.31 -3.42 -1.31
CA LYS A 67 9.67 -2.95 -1.64
C LYS A 67 10.72 -4.06 -1.47
N ILE A 68 10.66 -4.81 -0.36
CA ILE A 68 11.56 -5.96 -0.14
C ILE A 68 11.38 -7.02 -1.22
N ILE A 69 10.14 -7.32 -1.61
CA ILE A 69 9.84 -8.24 -2.71
C ILE A 69 10.42 -7.71 -4.01
N ASN A 70 10.25 -6.41 -4.31
CA ASN A 70 10.77 -5.77 -5.51
C ASN A 70 12.30 -5.92 -5.60
N MET A 71 13.02 -5.63 -4.52
CA MET A 71 14.48 -5.81 -4.44
C MET A 71 14.89 -7.28 -4.67
N ARG A 72 14.12 -8.25 -4.19
CA ARG A 72 14.40 -9.68 -4.46
C ARG A 72 14.15 -10.05 -5.92
N ILE A 73 13.12 -9.47 -6.55
CA ILE A 73 12.83 -9.65 -7.98
C ILE A 73 13.99 -9.11 -8.81
N GLU A 74 14.49 -7.92 -8.48
CA GLU A 74 15.64 -7.29 -9.15
C GLU A 74 16.87 -8.20 -9.17
N LYS A 75 17.24 -8.73 -7.99
CA LYS A 75 18.37 -9.67 -7.85
C LYS A 75 18.18 -10.92 -8.71
N ARG A 76 16.95 -11.42 -8.82
CA ARG A 76 16.64 -12.57 -9.68
C ARG A 76 16.75 -12.22 -11.16
N LEU A 77 16.23 -11.08 -11.58
CA LEU A 77 16.33 -10.61 -12.96
C LEU A 77 17.78 -10.46 -13.42
N ALA A 78 18.66 -9.96 -12.55
CA ALA A 78 20.08 -9.84 -12.86
C ALA A 78 20.78 -11.19 -13.12
N LYS A 79 20.28 -12.26 -12.47
CA LYS A 79 20.82 -13.62 -12.59
C LYS A 79 20.11 -14.48 -13.65
N LEU A 80 19.13 -13.97 -14.39
CA LEU A 80 18.45 -14.76 -15.41
C LEU A 80 19.32 -14.98 -16.65
N ASP A 81 19.30 -16.21 -17.18
CA ASP A 81 19.92 -16.54 -18.45
C ASP A 81 18.86 -16.60 -19.54
N VAL A 82 18.64 -15.47 -20.21
CA VAL A 82 17.57 -15.29 -21.20
C VAL A 82 18.06 -14.43 -22.36
N THR A 83 17.37 -14.53 -23.50
CA THR A 83 17.62 -13.65 -24.64
C THR A 83 17.42 -12.19 -24.26
N LYS A 84 18.13 -11.30 -24.95
CA LYS A 84 18.08 -9.85 -24.71
C LYS A 84 16.64 -9.31 -24.72
N THR A 85 15.83 -9.72 -25.69
CA THR A 85 14.42 -9.31 -25.83
C THR A 85 13.57 -9.67 -24.61
N VAL A 86 13.75 -10.88 -24.05
CA VAL A 86 13.02 -11.31 -22.85
C VAL A 86 13.52 -10.54 -21.63
N SER A 87 14.83 -10.34 -21.51
CA SER A 87 15.42 -9.54 -20.44
C SER A 87 14.86 -8.11 -20.43
N ASP A 88 14.82 -7.45 -21.59
CA ASP A 88 14.34 -6.08 -21.73
C ASP A 88 12.84 -5.96 -21.41
N ARG A 89 12.02 -6.93 -21.84
CA ARG A 89 10.60 -6.99 -21.46
C ARG A 89 10.41 -7.10 -19.95
N LEU A 90 11.11 -8.03 -19.31
CA LEU A 90 11.00 -8.26 -17.86
C LEU A 90 11.51 -7.05 -17.07
N LYS A 91 12.60 -6.41 -17.51
CA LYS A 91 13.11 -5.16 -16.93
C LYS A 91 12.13 -4.01 -17.10
N SER A 92 11.45 -3.90 -18.24
CA SER A 92 10.41 -2.88 -18.47
C SER A 92 9.24 -3.06 -17.51
N GLN A 93 8.74 -4.30 -17.36
CA GLN A 93 7.69 -4.61 -16.37
C GLN A 93 8.15 -4.28 -14.94
N PHE A 94 9.37 -4.66 -14.57
CA PHE A 94 9.96 -4.35 -13.27
C PHE A 94 10.08 -2.85 -13.00
N SER A 95 10.52 -2.07 -14.01
CA SER A 95 10.61 -0.61 -13.92
C SER A 95 9.24 0.02 -13.67
N LYS A 96 8.19 -0.43 -14.37
CA LYS A 96 6.81 0.02 -14.13
C LYS A 96 6.34 -0.24 -12.70
N ILE A 97 6.63 -1.43 -12.16
CA ILE A 97 6.32 -1.79 -10.77
C ILE A 97 7.04 -0.85 -9.80
N THR A 98 8.32 -0.55 -10.07
CA THR A 98 9.13 0.35 -9.24
C THR A 98 8.57 1.76 -9.21
N VAL A 99 8.22 2.32 -10.38
CA VAL A 99 7.56 3.64 -10.48
C VAL A 99 6.24 3.66 -9.71
N SER A 100 5.43 2.60 -9.79
CA SER A 100 4.19 2.50 -9.02
C SER A 100 4.43 2.43 -7.51
N LEU A 101 5.48 1.76 -7.05
CA LEU A 101 5.86 1.72 -5.64
C LEU A 101 6.32 3.07 -5.09
N ASP A 102 7.02 3.86 -5.91
CA ASP A 102 7.43 5.21 -5.54
C ASP A 102 6.22 6.14 -5.42
N LYS A 103 5.28 6.06 -6.38
CA LYS A 103 4.01 6.79 -6.31
C LYS A 103 3.20 6.42 -5.07
N ILE A 104 3.10 5.13 -4.74
CA ILE A 104 2.43 4.65 -3.53
C ILE A 104 3.10 5.22 -2.26
N SER A 105 4.43 5.29 -2.25
CA SER A 105 5.17 5.83 -1.10
C SER A 105 4.90 7.31 -0.90
N GLN A 106 4.92 8.09 -1.99
CA GLN A 106 4.61 9.52 -1.95
C GLN A 106 3.17 9.77 -1.49
N GLU A 107 2.20 9.06 -2.09
CA GLU A 107 0.78 9.21 -1.74
C GLU A 107 0.52 8.86 -0.27
N LEU A 108 1.25 7.87 0.28
CA LEU A 108 1.15 7.50 1.69
C LEU A 108 1.64 8.65 2.59
N THR A 109 2.77 9.29 2.26
CA THR A 109 3.24 10.49 2.97
C THR A 109 2.24 11.64 2.89
N ASP A 110 1.67 11.90 1.71
CA ASP A 110 0.70 12.97 1.52
C ASP A 110 -0.61 12.72 2.27
N ILE A 111 -1.02 11.47 2.43
CA ILE A 111 -2.19 11.07 3.22
C ILE A 111 -1.96 11.33 4.71
N GLU A 112 -0.76 11.06 5.22
CA GLU A 112 -0.41 11.38 6.61
C GLU A 112 -0.47 12.89 6.86
N ALA A 113 0.08 13.69 5.95
CA ALA A 113 0.02 15.15 6.02
C ALA A 113 -1.43 15.66 5.93
N GLY A 114 -2.23 15.13 5.01
CA GLY A 114 -3.64 15.46 4.86
C GLY A 114 -4.45 15.15 6.11
N TRP A 115 -4.19 14.03 6.77
CA TRP A 115 -4.83 13.70 8.05
C TRP A 115 -4.51 14.70 9.16
N LYS A 116 -3.24 15.14 9.28
CA LYS A 116 -2.84 16.17 10.26
C LYS A 116 -3.61 17.48 10.03
N SER A 117 -3.71 17.92 8.78
CA SER A 117 -4.50 19.10 8.40
C SER A 117 -5.98 18.96 8.78
N ILE A 118 -6.59 17.79 8.52
CA ILE A 118 -8.00 17.54 8.82
C ILE A 118 -8.29 17.55 10.33
N LYS A 119 -7.34 17.09 11.16
CA LYS A 119 -7.48 17.17 12.61
C LYS A 119 -7.61 18.61 13.11
N GLU A 120 -6.93 19.55 12.45
CA GLU A 120 -6.95 20.98 12.78
C GLU A 120 -8.17 21.67 12.16
N SER A 121 -8.44 21.44 10.87
CA SER A 121 -9.52 22.11 10.12
C SER A 121 -10.92 21.57 10.45
N LYS A 122 -11.01 20.30 10.87
CA LYS A 122 -12.26 19.53 11.04
C LYS A 122 -13.16 19.56 9.79
N SER A 123 -12.56 19.71 8.61
CA SER A 123 -13.26 19.84 7.34
C SER A 123 -13.80 18.50 6.83
N ARG A 124 -15.12 18.44 6.59
CA ARG A 124 -15.79 17.25 6.04
C ARG A 124 -15.35 16.96 4.61
N ASP A 125 -15.18 17.99 3.79
CA ASP A 125 -14.85 17.81 2.37
C ASP A 125 -13.40 17.30 2.21
N GLU A 126 -12.48 17.82 3.03
CA GLU A 126 -11.11 17.30 3.11
C GLU A 126 -11.09 15.84 3.56
N PHE A 127 -11.92 15.47 4.55
CA PHE A 127 -12.04 14.08 5.01
C PHE A 127 -12.57 13.15 3.91
N GLN A 128 -13.59 13.55 3.15
CA GLN A 128 -14.10 12.75 2.03
C GLN A 128 -13.05 12.61 0.92
N SER A 129 -12.31 13.68 0.64
CA SER A 129 -11.18 13.64 -0.30
C SER A 129 -10.10 12.66 0.17
N LEU A 130 -9.70 12.72 1.44
CA LEU A 130 -8.73 11.79 2.04
C LEU A 130 -9.21 10.34 1.94
N ARG A 131 -10.49 10.08 2.21
CA ARG A 131 -11.08 8.73 2.09
C ARG A 131 -11.01 8.20 0.66
N LYS A 132 -11.26 9.05 -0.33
CA LYS A 132 -11.12 8.68 -1.75
C LYS A 132 -9.66 8.38 -2.10
N ARG A 133 -8.73 9.22 -1.64
CA ARG A 133 -7.28 9.00 -1.80
C ARG A 133 -6.83 7.68 -1.19
N LEU A 134 -7.27 7.37 0.03
CA LEU A 134 -7.01 6.10 0.70
C LEU A 134 -7.53 4.89 -0.09
N THR A 135 -8.73 5.00 -0.65
CA THR A 135 -9.33 3.94 -1.48
C THR A 135 -8.52 3.72 -2.75
N ASN A 136 -8.10 4.80 -3.41
CA ASN A 136 -7.25 4.73 -4.59
C ASN A 136 -5.87 4.14 -4.26
N LEU A 137 -5.28 4.52 -3.10
CA LEU A 137 -4.00 3.98 -2.65
C LEU A 137 -4.07 2.46 -2.43
N ILE A 138 -5.15 1.97 -1.81
CA ILE A 138 -5.37 0.52 -1.66
C ILE A 138 -5.41 -0.16 -3.04
N ALA A 139 -6.17 0.39 -3.99
CA ALA A 139 -6.26 -0.17 -5.34
C ALA A 139 -4.90 -0.19 -6.05
N LEU A 140 -4.08 0.85 -5.89
CA LEU A 140 -2.71 0.90 -6.41
C LEU A 140 -1.82 -0.18 -5.78
N ILE A 141 -1.89 -0.35 -4.45
CA ILE A 141 -1.15 -1.41 -3.74
C ILE A 141 -1.54 -2.80 -4.23
N GLU A 142 -2.84 -3.05 -4.44
CA GLU A 142 -3.34 -4.31 -4.99
C GLU A 142 -2.88 -4.55 -6.44
N GLY A 143 -2.83 -3.50 -7.26
CA GLY A 143 -2.28 -3.53 -8.61
C GLY A 143 -0.82 -3.97 -8.60
N VAL A 144 0.01 -3.28 -7.80
CA VAL A 144 1.44 -3.61 -7.64
C VAL A 144 1.65 -5.03 -7.14
N LEU A 145 0.85 -5.49 -6.17
CA LEU A 145 0.90 -6.88 -5.69
C LEU A 145 0.64 -7.88 -6.83
N THR A 146 -0.34 -7.58 -7.68
CA THR A 146 -0.71 -8.43 -8.81
C THR A 146 0.41 -8.45 -9.86
N ASP A 147 0.96 -7.29 -10.19
CA ASP A 147 2.06 -7.15 -11.14
C ASP A 147 3.31 -7.87 -10.66
N GLN A 148 3.68 -7.73 -9.38
CA GLN A 148 4.79 -8.48 -8.78
C GLN A 148 4.56 -9.99 -8.85
N LYS A 149 3.35 -10.47 -8.57
CA LYS A 149 3.02 -11.90 -8.69
C LYS A 149 3.16 -12.39 -10.13
N ASN A 150 2.68 -11.61 -11.09
CA ASN A 150 2.76 -11.96 -12.50
C ASN A 150 4.21 -11.99 -12.98
N LEU A 151 5.00 -10.97 -12.62
CA LEU A 151 6.43 -10.91 -12.94
C LEU A 151 7.19 -12.10 -12.32
N ILE A 152 6.91 -12.47 -11.07
CA ILE A 152 7.50 -13.66 -10.44
C ILE A 152 7.13 -14.93 -11.20
N LYS A 153 5.86 -15.09 -11.61
CA LYS A 153 5.43 -16.25 -12.42
C LYS A 153 6.16 -16.30 -13.76
N GLU A 154 6.38 -15.15 -14.39
CA GLU A 154 7.08 -15.05 -15.66
C GLU A 154 8.58 -15.38 -15.50
N ILE A 155 9.24 -14.82 -14.50
CA ILE A 155 10.64 -15.10 -14.14
C ILE A 155 10.86 -16.59 -13.89
N LYS A 156 9.93 -17.26 -13.19
CA LYS A 156 10.03 -18.70 -12.89
C LYS A 156 10.07 -19.61 -14.13
N LYS A 157 9.70 -19.12 -15.31
CA LYS A 157 9.77 -19.88 -16.56
C LYS A 157 11.21 -20.04 -17.08
N TYR A 158 12.15 -19.27 -16.55
CA TYR A 158 13.50 -19.17 -17.06
C TYR A 158 14.53 -19.70 -16.06
N LYS A 159 15.61 -20.30 -16.56
CA LYS A 159 16.72 -20.79 -15.74
C LYS A 159 17.59 -19.61 -15.29
N ALA A 160 18.17 -19.73 -14.10
CA ALA A 160 19.21 -18.81 -13.65
C ALA A 160 20.52 -19.13 -14.37
N LYS A 161 21.35 -18.11 -14.61
CA LYS A 161 22.75 -18.27 -15.05
C LYS A 161 23.47 -19.16 -14.05
N VAL A 162 24.14 -20.18 -14.55
CA VAL A 162 25.04 -21.02 -13.75
C VAL A 162 26.28 -20.16 -13.46
N GLU A 163 26.55 -19.89 -12.18
CA GLU A 163 27.84 -19.30 -11.78
C GLU A 163 28.94 -20.32 -12.11
N PRO A 164 30.04 -19.95 -12.80
CA PRO A 164 31.09 -20.89 -13.14
C PRO A 164 31.68 -21.48 -11.85
N THR A 165 31.56 -22.79 -11.69
CA THR A 165 32.23 -23.53 -10.62
C THR A 165 33.73 -23.30 -10.78
N VAL A 166 34.34 -22.54 -9.87
CA VAL A 166 35.80 -22.46 -9.80
C VAL A 166 36.27 -23.86 -9.38
N VAL A 167 36.70 -24.65 -10.35
CA VAL A 167 37.41 -25.90 -10.09
C VAL A 167 38.79 -25.49 -9.57
N ASN A 168 38.97 -25.51 -8.25
CA ASN A 168 40.30 -25.45 -7.66
C ASN A 168 41.01 -26.77 -8.00
N SER A 169 41.67 -26.81 -9.15
CA SER A 169 42.63 -27.86 -9.48
C SER A 169 43.84 -27.69 -8.57
N THR A 170 43.82 -28.32 -7.39
CA THR A 170 45.04 -28.57 -6.61
C THR A 170 45.87 -29.60 -7.37
N ASN A 171 46.67 -29.15 -8.34
CA ASN A 171 47.81 -29.89 -8.84
C ASN A 171 48.91 -29.82 -7.77
N SER A 172 48.77 -30.62 -6.71
CA SER A 172 49.95 -30.99 -5.92
C SER A 172 50.67 -32.09 -6.68
N ALA A 173 51.69 -31.66 -7.42
CA ALA A 173 52.63 -32.52 -8.10
C ALA A 173 53.20 -33.55 -7.12
N VAL A 174 52.95 -34.82 -7.42
CA VAL A 174 53.82 -35.92 -6.99
C VAL A 174 55.06 -35.82 -7.87
N GLY A 175 56.21 -35.53 -7.28
CA GLY A 175 57.46 -35.34 -8.01
C GLY A 175 58.68 -35.49 -7.12
N GLN A 176 59.13 -36.75 -7.05
CA GLN A 176 60.49 -37.27 -6.82
C GLN A 176 61.22 -36.95 -5.51
#